data_AF-A0A3N2MK53-F1
#
_entry.id   AF-A0A3N2MK53-F1
#
_cell.length_a   1.000
_cell.length_b   1.000
_cell.length_c   1.000
_cell.angle_alpha   90.00
_cell.angle_beta   90.00
_cell.angle_gamma   90.00
#
_symmetry.space_group_name_H-M   'P 1'
#
loop_
_entity.id
_entity.type
_entity.pdbx_description
1 polymer ?
#
loop_
_entity_poly.entity_id
_entity_poly.type
_entity_poly.pdbx_seq_one_letter_code
_entity_poly.pdbx_strand_id
1 'polypeptide(L)'
;MKKVIFAVCALLPALLNAVAGDTLPRSTSTRSTAEAMMRAAAPALELDTTVSPEGFALWRERMGQEMARIMKHPAAPAAPPVKVAQAKRDGYRIERWISYPLLECAVAYYVLVPDGVTESNPAPAVLCVPGFGQTKELVAGERQGNYDLTGEPDSVLRKAAMAVHFVKEGLVAVAVDNPSCGELSDNGVADYVTSSRFLLELGWSYLGLASWQDKVVLDWMKTQPQVRADRILVSGFSLGTEPLMVLGLLDDSIYAFVYNDFLCRTRERALVMNKPNKNGVRAFPNNDEHLIPEFLTLFDFPDIVAALAPRPVICTEGGMDRDFKIISKAYEIAGAPQNFEYHHYARYADPSSRQYLDSLPSGIDRDEFFRLANVDSQNHYFKLEWVMPWLKRVISRE
;
A
#
# COMPACT_ATOMS: atom_id res chain seq x y z
N MET A 1 -33.19 11.46 18.54
CA MET A 1 -31.83 11.96 18.80
C MET A 1 -31.26 11.30 20.05
N LYS A 2 -30.55 10.17 19.91
CA LYS A 2 -29.78 9.57 21.00
C LYS A 2 -28.31 9.85 20.72
N LYS A 3 -27.67 10.59 21.63
CA LYS A 3 -26.23 10.89 21.58
C LYS A 3 -25.46 9.57 21.76
N VAL A 4 -24.81 9.10 20.70
CA VAL A 4 -23.76 8.09 20.79
C VAL A 4 -22.54 8.83 21.31
N ILE A 5 -22.18 8.57 22.56
CA ILE A 5 -20.92 9.03 23.14
C ILE A 5 -19.84 8.12 22.55
N PHE A 6 -18.98 8.67 21.70
CA PHE A 6 -17.75 8.02 21.28
C PHE A 6 -16.88 7.82 22.53
N ALA A 7 -16.68 6.57 22.95
CA ALA A 7 -15.66 6.23 23.90
C ALA A 7 -14.30 6.41 23.21
N VAL A 8 -13.58 7.48 23.56
CA VAL A 8 -12.18 7.65 23.18
C VAL A 8 -11.38 6.51 23.78
N CYS A 9 -10.64 5.77 22.93
CA CYS A 9 -9.75 4.67 23.28
C CYS A 9 -8.83 5.02 24.45
N ALA A 10 -9.10 4.44 25.62
CA ALA A 10 -8.20 4.40 26.76
C ALA A 10 -7.28 3.16 26.66
N LEU A 11 -6.43 3.08 25.62
CA LEU A 11 -5.43 2.01 25.51
C LEU A 11 -4.14 2.35 26.29
N LEU A 12 -3.76 3.63 26.38
CA LEU A 12 -2.57 4.05 27.15
C LEU A 12 -2.66 3.81 28.68
N PRO A 13 -3.79 4.12 29.36
CA PRO A 13 -3.84 3.97 30.82
C PRO A 13 -3.82 2.51 31.30
N ALA A 14 -4.24 1.57 30.46
CA ALA A 14 -4.26 0.14 30.81
C ALA A 14 -2.85 -0.48 30.80
N LEU A 15 -1.99 -0.07 29.87
CA LEU A 15 -0.57 -0.49 29.81
C LEU A 15 0.28 0.10 30.94
N LEU A 16 -0.09 1.29 31.45
CA LEU A 16 0.62 1.97 32.54
C LEU A 16 0.32 1.40 33.94
N ASN A 17 -0.77 0.63 34.11
CA ASN A 17 -1.26 0.18 35.42
C ASN A 17 -1.00 -1.31 35.75
N ALA A 18 -0.29 -2.05 34.91
CA ALA A 18 0.13 -3.42 35.23
C ALA A 18 1.34 -3.42 36.19
N VAL A 19 1.09 -3.13 37.47
CA VAL A 19 2.09 -3.27 38.53
C VAL A 19 2.01 -4.69 39.12
N ALA A 20 3.14 -5.39 38.99
CA ALA A 20 3.63 -6.49 39.84
C ALA A 20 2.84 -7.82 39.86
N GLY A 21 3.19 -8.69 38.92
CA GLY A 21 3.46 -10.10 39.21
C GLY A 21 4.93 -10.37 38.86
N ASP A 22 5.69 -10.97 39.78
CA ASP A 22 7.15 -11.11 39.71
C ASP A 22 7.68 -11.76 38.41
N THR A 23 8.90 -11.34 38.02
CA THR A 23 9.92 -11.99 37.14
C THR A 23 10.28 -11.39 35.77
N LEU A 24 9.74 -10.25 35.31
CA LEU A 24 10.31 -9.58 34.13
C LEU A 24 11.50 -8.67 34.51
N PRO A 25 12.69 -8.84 33.92
CA PRO A 25 13.83 -7.95 34.17
C PRO A 25 13.45 -6.51 33.83
N ARG A 26 13.61 -5.60 34.80
CA ARG A 26 13.36 -4.17 34.56
C ARG A 26 14.42 -3.62 33.60
N SER A 27 13.96 -3.06 32.48
CA SER A 27 14.83 -2.37 31.53
C SER A 27 15.47 -1.14 32.16
N THR A 28 16.78 -0.95 31.97
CA THR A 28 17.51 0.22 32.46
C THR A 28 17.68 1.32 31.42
N SER A 29 17.53 1.01 30.12
CA SER A 29 17.58 1.99 29.04
C SER A 29 16.19 2.40 28.55
N THR A 30 15.99 3.67 28.23
CA THR A 30 14.73 4.19 27.68
C THR A 30 14.30 3.45 26.42
N ARG A 31 15.27 3.07 25.57
CA ARG A 31 15.00 2.29 24.36
C ARG A 31 14.41 0.93 24.71
N SER A 32 15.04 0.18 25.62
CA SER A 32 14.56 -1.13 26.04
C SER A 32 13.17 -1.04 26.67
N THR A 33 12.89 0.03 27.42
CA THR A 33 11.54 0.32 27.93
C THR A 33 10.53 0.54 26.80
N ALA A 34 10.85 1.36 25.79
CA ALA A 34 9.96 1.59 24.65
C ALA A 34 9.72 0.32 23.82
N GLU A 35 10.76 -0.47 23.55
CA GLU A 35 10.63 -1.76 22.87
C GLU A 35 9.77 -2.74 23.69
N ALA A 36 9.91 -2.77 25.02
CA ALA A 36 9.09 -3.59 25.91
C ALA A 36 7.62 -3.15 25.91
N MET A 37 7.35 -1.83 25.93
CA MET A 37 6.00 -1.29 25.79
C MET A 37 5.37 -1.70 24.46
N MET A 38 6.12 -1.60 23.36
CA MET A 38 5.67 -2.06 22.06
C MET A 38 5.34 -3.55 22.11
N ARG A 39 6.25 -4.41 22.57
CA ARG A 39 6.00 -5.87 22.71
C ARG A 39 4.74 -6.20 23.51
N ALA A 40 4.50 -5.50 24.61
CA ALA A 40 3.33 -5.72 25.47
C ALA A 40 2.01 -5.28 24.81
N ALA A 41 2.04 -4.25 23.96
CA ALA A 41 0.88 -3.75 23.24
C ALA A 41 0.63 -4.57 21.96
N ALA A 42 0.10 -5.80 22.09
CA ALA A 42 -0.28 -6.63 20.94
C ALA A 42 -1.31 -5.92 20.04
N PRO A 43 -1.28 -6.12 18.71
CA PRO A 43 -2.23 -5.46 17.83
C PRO A 43 -3.68 -5.93 18.11
N ALA A 44 -4.60 -4.97 18.20
CA ALA A 44 -5.98 -5.25 18.62
C ALA A 44 -6.82 -6.01 17.58
N LEU A 45 -6.37 -6.05 16.32
CA LEU A 45 -7.10 -6.59 15.17
C LEU A 45 -6.25 -7.59 14.35
N GLU A 46 -5.34 -8.33 14.99
CA GLU A 46 -4.74 -9.51 14.34
C GLU A 46 -5.83 -10.52 13.97
N LEU A 47 -5.71 -11.15 12.80
CA LEU A 47 -6.69 -12.13 12.35
C LEU A 47 -6.64 -13.42 13.21
N ASP A 48 -7.74 -13.73 13.89
CA ASP A 48 -8.00 -15.08 14.39
C ASP A 48 -8.43 -15.99 13.24
N THR A 49 -7.53 -16.87 12.79
CA THR A 49 -7.77 -17.81 11.69
C THR A 49 -8.84 -18.89 11.98
N THR A 50 -9.36 -18.95 13.21
CA THR A 50 -10.45 -19.86 13.62
C THR A 50 -11.83 -19.21 13.63
N VAL A 51 -11.91 -17.91 13.32
CA VAL A 51 -13.15 -17.14 13.30
C VAL A 51 -14.17 -17.69 12.29
N SER A 52 -15.47 -17.60 12.61
CA SER A 52 -16.53 -17.94 11.66
C SER A 52 -16.61 -16.93 10.50
N PRO A 53 -17.24 -17.26 9.37
CA PRO A 53 -17.47 -16.30 8.29
C PRO A 53 -18.15 -15.01 8.74
N GLU A 54 -19.13 -15.08 9.65
CA GLU A 54 -19.80 -13.90 10.21
C GLU A 54 -18.85 -13.07 11.09
N GLY A 55 -18.05 -13.74 11.93
CA GLY A 55 -17.05 -13.05 12.75
C GLY A 55 -15.94 -12.42 11.91
N PHE A 56 -15.57 -13.05 10.79
CA PHE A 56 -14.64 -12.50 9.81
C PHE A 56 -15.18 -11.22 9.16
N ALA A 57 -16.48 -11.20 8.80
CA ALA A 57 -17.12 -10.00 8.26
C ALA A 57 -17.10 -8.84 9.28
N LEU A 58 -17.40 -9.11 10.55
CA LEU A 58 -17.33 -8.12 11.62
C LEU A 58 -15.90 -7.63 11.87
N TRP A 59 -14.91 -8.52 11.84
CA TRP A 59 -13.50 -8.16 11.95
C TRP A 59 -13.07 -7.26 10.78
N ARG A 60 -13.44 -7.57 9.54
CA ARG A 60 -13.17 -6.73 8.36
C ARG A 60 -13.81 -5.34 8.47
N GLU A 61 -15.06 -5.25 8.92
CA GLU A 61 -15.73 -3.97 9.14
C GLU A 61 -14.94 -3.12 10.15
N ARG A 62 -14.49 -3.74 11.25
CA ARG A 62 -13.69 -3.06 12.27
C ARG A 62 -12.30 -2.63 11.77
N MET A 63 -11.66 -3.43 10.91
CA MET A 63 -10.42 -3.05 10.22
C MET A 63 -10.61 -1.76 9.41
N GLY A 64 -11.69 -1.67 8.63
CA GLY A 64 -12.03 -0.46 7.87
C GLY A 64 -12.31 0.75 8.76
N GLN A 65 -13.05 0.57 9.86
CA GLN A 65 -13.35 1.64 10.82
C GLN A 65 -12.07 2.19 11.49
N GLU A 66 -11.17 1.33 11.95
CA GLU A 66 -9.91 1.76 12.57
C GLU A 66 -8.95 2.36 11.55
N MET A 67 -8.89 1.81 10.32
CA MET A 67 -8.14 2.41 9.21
C MET A 67 -8.64 3.83 8.92
N ALA A 68 -9.95 4.04 8.82
CA ALA A 68 -10.54 5.35 8.59
C ALA A 68 -10.18 6.34 9.71
N ARG A 69 -10.25 5.88 10.97
CA ARG A 69 -9.93 6.68 12.15
C ARG A 69 -8.49 7.17 12.15
N ILE A 70 -7.52 6.32 11.83
CA ILE A 70 -6.09 6.69 11.87
C ILE A 70 -5.62 7.41 10.61
N MET A 71 -6.25 7.16 9.46
CA MET A 71 -5.92 7.85 8.19
C MET A 71 -6.52 9.25 8.11
N LYS A 72 -7.58 9.54 8.88
CA LYS A 72 -8.16 10.87 9.06
C LYS A 72 -8.45 11.59 7.74
N HIS A 73 -8.99 10.85 6.76
CA HIS A 73 -9.40 11.42 5.48
C HIS A 73 -10.42 12.56 5.71
N PRO A 74 -10.24 13.74 5.10
CA PRO A 74 -11.19 14.83 5.18
C PRO A 74 -12.59 14.44 4.69
N ALA A 75 -13.62 15.04 5.28
CA ALA A 75 -15.00 14.84 4.83
C ALA A 75 -15.42 15.76 3.66
N ALA A 76 -14.64 16.80 3.36
CA ALA A 76 -14.99 17.78 2.34
C ALA A 76 -14.81 17.19 0.93
N PRO A 77 -15.76 17.43 0.01
CA PRO A 77 -15.60 17.00 -1.38
C PRO A 77 -14.46 17.77 -2.05
N ALA A 78 -13.64 17.06 -2.82
CA ALA A 78 -12.63 17.70 -3.69
C ALA A 78 -13.32 18.45 -4.84
N ALA A 79 -12.70 19.52 -5.32
CA ALA A 79 -13.18 20.19 -6.52
C ALA A 79 -13.00 19.30 -7.76
N PRO A 80 -13.84 19.44 -8.81
CA PRO A 80 -13.70 18.65 -10.02
C PRO A 80 -12.31 18.82 -10.66
N PRO A 81 -11.64 17.73 -11.05
CA PRO A 81 -10.35 17.83 -11.70
C PRO A 81 -10.48 18.35 -13.14
N VAL A 82 -9.39 18.94 -13.64
CA VAL A 82 -9.34 19.57 -14.96
C VAL A 82 -8.32 18.87 -15.84
N LYS A 83 -8.71 18.52 -17.07
CA LYS A 83 -7.78 18.06 -18.10
C LYS A 83 -6.99 19.24 -18.66
N VAL A 84 -5.67 19.16 -18.60
CA VAL A 84 -4.76 20.27 -18.96
C VAL A 84 -3.84 19.96 -20.14
N ALA A 85 -3.61 18.69 -20.46
CA ALA A 85 -2.85 18.30 -21.64
C ALA A 85 -3.35 16.94 -22.18
N GLN A 86 -3.07 16.69 -23.46
CA GLN A 86 -3.33 15.41 -24.10
C GLN A 86 -2.35 15.20 -25.24
N ALA A 87 -1.89 13.97 -25.42
CA ALA A 87 -1.07 13.57 -26.55
C ALA A 87 -1.44 12.17 -27.05
N LYS A 88 -1.14 11.90 -28.33
CA LYS A 88 -1.28 10.58 -28.93
C LYS A 88 0.00 9.77 -28.72
N ARG A 89 -0.15 8.47 -28.49
CA ARG A 89 0.92 7.47 -28.44
C ARG A 89 0.53 6.28 -29.31
N ASP A 90 1.43 5.32 -29.46
CA ASP A 90 1.17 4.09 -30.21
C ASP A 90 0.16 3.20 -29.47
N GLY A 91 -1.07 3.11 -30.01
CA GLY A 91 -2.17 2.29 -29.48
C GLY A 91 -2.99 2.89 -28.33
N TYR A 92 -2.67 4.10 -27.86
CA TYR A 92 -3.42 4.79 -26.80
C TYR A 92 -3.27 6.31 -26.88
N ARG A 93 -4.10 7.04 -26.15
CA ARG A 93 -3.87 8.46 -25.82
C ARG A 93 -3.49 8.60 -24.36
N ILE A 94 -2.67 9.60 -24.06
CA ILE A 94 -2.34 10.00 -22.70
C ILE A 94 -2.90 11.40 -22.43
N GLU A 95 -3.51 11.57 -21.27
CA GLU A 95 -4.08 12.83 -20.79
C GLU A 95 -3.39 13.21 -19.48
N ARG A 96 -3.14 14.51 -19.26
CA ARG A 96 -2.76 15.05 -17.96
C ARG A 96 -3.95 15.76 -17.35
N TRP A 97 -4.23 15.43 -16.09
CA TRP A 97 -5.29 16.01 -15.30
C TRP A 97 -4.71 16.59 -14.01
N ILE A 98 -5.40 17.59 -13.44
CA ILE A 98 -5.07 18.18 -12.14
C ILE A 98 -6.31 18.09 -11.24
N SER A 99 -6.18 17.45 -10.08
CA SER A 99 -7.17 17.45 -9.00
C SER A 99 -6.80 18.45 -7.90
N TYR A 100 -7.79 18.77 -7.05
CA TYR A 100 -7.64 19.74 -5.96
C TYR A 100 -8.15 19.11 -4.65
N PRO A 101 -7.37 18.20 -4.01
CA PRO A 101 -7.84 17.38 -2.89
C PRO A 101 -7.91 18.13 -1.56
N LEU A 102 -7.22 19.27 -1.43
CA LEU A 102 -7.19 20.13 -0.24
C LEU A 102 -7.11 21.60 -0.68
N LEU A 103 -7.38 22.53 0.25
CA LEU A 103 -7.09 23.95 0.03
C LEU A 103 -5.60 24.11 -0.30
N GLU A 104 -5.28 24.90 -1.33
CA GLU A 104 -3.90 25.14 -1.80
C GLU A 104 -3.12 23.88 -2.23
N CYS A 105 -3.83 22.79 -2.53
CA CYS A 105 -3.22 21.55 -3.03
C CYS A 105 -3.70 21.28 -4.45
N ALA A 106 -2.76 21.17 -5.39
CA ALA A 106 -3.00 20.71 -6.76
C ALA A 106 -2.20 19.42 -6.99
N VAL A 107 -2.86 18.37 -7.42
CA VAL A 107 -2.24 17.06 -7.64
C VAL A 107 -2.46 16.64 -9.09
N ALA A 108 -1.38 16.59 -9.85
CA ALA A 108 -1.43 16.16 -11.25
C ALA A 108 -1.31 14.64 -11.37
N TYR A 109 -2.04 14.07 -12.31
CA TYR A 109 -1.99 12.64 -12.63
C TYR A 109 -2.13 12.43 -14.14
N TYR A 110 -1.66 11.26 -14.61
CA TYR A 110 -1.82 10.86 -16.01
C TYR A 110 -2.90 9.81 -16.18
N VAL A 111 -3.57 9.85 -17.33
CA VAL A 111 -4.62 8.91 -17.72
C VAL A 111 -4.27 8.39 -19.10
N LEU A 112 -3.95 7.11 -19.19
CA LEU A 112 -3.64 6.41 -20.43
C LEU A 112 -4.91 5.63 -20.84
N VAL A 113 -5.47 5.98 -21.99
CA VAL A 113 -6.73 5.40 -22.48
C VAL A 113 -6.45 4.66 -23.80
N PRO A 114 -6.69 3.34 -23.86
CA PRO A 114 -6.48 2.57 -25.08
C PRO A 114 -7.31 3.11 -26.25
N ASP A 115 -6.82 2.91 -27.46
CA ASP A 115 -7.59 3.22 -28.65
C ASP A 115 -8.88 2.37 -28.71
N GLY A 116 -9.99 3.00 -29.13
CA GLY A 116 -11.30 2.34 -29.21
C GLY A 116 -12.09 2.29 -27.89
N VAL A 117 -11.49 2.71 -26.76
CA VAL A 117 -12.22 2.89 -25.49
C VAL A 117 -12.97 4.23 -25.52
N THR A 118 -14.28 4.14 -25.32
CA THR A 118 -15.24 5.26 -25.37
C THR A 118 -16.31 5.09 -24.30
N GLU A 119 -17.22 6.06 -24.17
CA GLU A 119 -18.40 5.93 -23.30
C GLU A 119 -19.30 4.74 -23.68
N SER A 120 -19.41 4.43 -24.98
CA SER A 120 -20.19 3.30 -25.50
C SER A 120 -19.44 1.96 -25.46
N ASN A 121 -18.14 1.99 -25.19
CA ASN A 121 -17.27 0.82 -25.08
C ASN A 121 -16.28 1.01 -23.90
N PRO A 122 -16.78 1.00 -22.66
CA PRO A 122 -15.97 1.26 -21.48
C PRO A 122 -15.04 0.08 -21.16
N ALA A 123 -13.87 0.37 -20.61
CA ALA A 123 -12.87 -0.63 -20.26
C ALA A 123 -12.66 -0.73 -18.73
N PRO A 124 -12.18 -1.88 -18.22
CA PRO A 124 -11.62 -1.95 -16.87
C PRO A 124 -10.53 -0.90 -16.69
N ALA A 125 -10.30 -0.47 -15.46
CA ALA A 125 -9.29 0.55 -15.16
C ALA A 125 -8.36 0.12 -14.03
N VAL A 126 -7.21 0.77 -13.95
CA VAL A 126 -6.23 0.52 -12.88
C VAL A 126 -5.60 1.82 -12.40
N LEU A 127 -5.62 2.03 -11.09
CA LEU A 127 -4.85 3.06 -10.43
C LEU A 127 -3.44 2.52 -10.15
N CYS A 128 -2.43 3.17 -10.69
CA CYS A 128 -1.02 2.79 -10.64
C CYS A 128 -0.26 3.70 -9.67
N VAL A 129 0.10 3.18 -8.50
CA VAL A 129 0.83 3.92 -7.45
C VAL A 129 2.32 3.52 -7.42
N PRO A 130 3.25 4.47 -7.69
CA PRO A 130 4.68 4.18 -7.86
C PRO A 130 5.39 3.81 -6.55
N GLY A 131 6.62 3.31 -6.69
CA GLY A 131 7.53 3.06 -5.57
C GLY A 131 8.24 4.31 -5.07
N PHE A 132 9.06 4.13 -4.04
CA PHE A 132 9.86 5.21 -3.46
C PHE A 132 10.77 5.85 -4.53
N GLY A 133 10.69 7.17 -4.67
CA GLY A 133 11.50 7.93 -5.64
C GLY A 133 11.10 7.76 -7.11
N GLN A 134 10.04 7.00 -7.40
CA GLN A 134 9.50 6.84 -8.74
C GLN A 134 8.35 7.82 -8.99
N THR A 135 8.19 8.25 -10.24
CA THR A 135 7.22 9.29 -10.61
C THR A 135 6.16 8.76 -11.56
N LYS A 136 5.05 9.50 -11.69
CA LYS A 136 4.00 9.20 -12.67
C LYS A 136 4.49 9.22 -14.12
N GLU A 137 5.51 10.02 -14.46
CA GLU A 137 6.12 10.01 -15.80
C GLU A 137 6.79 8.65 -16.04
N LEU A 138 7.62 8.20 -15.10
CA LEU A 138 8.29 6.89 -15.19
C LEU A 138 7.29 5.76 -15.39
N VAL A 139 6.21 5.75 -14.60
CA VAL A 139 5.22 4.66 -14.67
C VAL A 139 4.33 4.76 -15.91
N ALA A 140 4.20 5.95 -16.50
CA ALA A 140 3.53 6.22 -17.79
C ALA A 140 4.47 6.09 -19.02
N GLY A 141 5.76 5.78 -18.82
CA GLY A 141 6.74 5.69 -19.91
C GLY A 141 7.06 7.05 -20.56
N GLU A 142 6.81 8.14 -19.86
CA GLU A 142 7.10 9.50 -20.31
C GLU A 142 8.45 9.98 -19.78
N ARG A 143 9.03 10.97 -20.47
CA ARG A 143 10.30 11.57 -20.05
C ARG A 143 10.11 12.33 -18.73
N GLN A 144 11.00 12.11 -17.76
CA GLN A 144 10.95 12.80 -16.48
C GLN A 144 10.99 14.33 -16.67
N GLY A 145 10.08 15.04 -15.99
CA GLY A 145 9.93 16.49 -16.10
C GLY A 145 9.16 16.99 -17.33
N ASN A 146 8.70 16.09 -18.21
CA ASN A 146 7.92 16.46 -19.40
C ASN A 146 6.41 16.55 -19.10
N TYR A 147 6.00 17.58 -18.34
CA TYR A 147 4.62 17.69 -17.86
C TYR A 147 3.61 18.15 -18.93
N ASP A 148 4.06 18.72 -20.04
CA ASP A 148 3.18 19.18 -21.14
C ASP A 148 2.87 18.07 -22.18
N LEU A 149 3.47 16.88 -21.99
CA LEU A 149 3.35 15.72 -22.88
C LEU A 149 3.86 15.96 -24.32
N THR A 150 4.72 16.97 -24.52
CA THR A 150 5.25 17.31 -25.84
C THR A 150 6.35 16.35 -26.30
N GLY A 151 6.45 16.19 -27.62
CA GLY A 151 7.43 15.29 -28.26
C GLY A 151 7.17 13.82 -27.97
N GLU A 152 8.19 13.01 -28.21
CA GLU A 152 8.15 11.57 -28.04
C GLU A 152 8.24 11.15 -26.54
N PRO A 153 7.66 9.99 -26.17
CA PRO A 153 7.82 9.39 -24.86
C PRO A 153 9.29 8.98 -24.60
N ASP A 154 9.58 8.41 -23.42
CA ASP A 154 10.92 7.90 -23.14
C ASP A 154 11.28 6.80 -24.16
N SER A 155 12.47 6.91 -24.76
CA SER A 155 13.01 5.94 -25.72
C SER A 155 13.19 4.53 -25.14
N VAL A 156 13.28 4.40 -23.81
CA VAL A 156 13.48 3.12 -23.13
C VAL A 156 12.30 2.82 -22.21
N LEU A 157 11.48 1.83 -22.60
CA LEU A 157 10.42 1.33 -21.73
C LEU A 157 10.99 0.50 -20.59
N ARG A 158 10.96 1.04 -19.38
CA ARG A 158 11.47 0.38 -18.16
C ARG A 158 10.42 -0.57 -17.60
N LYS A 159 10.85 -1.60 -16.86
CA LYS A 159 9.93 -2.50 -16.12
C LYS A 159 8.99 -1.76 -15.15
N ALA A 160 9.41 -0.58 -14.67
CA ALA A 160 8.61 0.28 -13.81
C ALA A 160 7.46 1.01 -14.53
N ALA A 161 7.37 0.94 -15.87
CA ALA A 161 6.33 1.58 -16.68
C ALA A 161 4.97 0.86 -16.58
N MET A 162 4.50 0.61 -15.35
CA MET A 162 3.31 -0.22 -15.08
C MET A 162 2.06 0.27 -15.81
N ALA A 163 1.82 1.58 -15.91
CA ALA A 163 0.63 2.11 -16.58
C ALA A 163 0.68 1.83 -18.09
N VAL A 164 1.87 1.84 -18.71
CA VAL A 164 2.04 1.46 -20.12
C VAL A 164 1.76 -0.03 -20.33
N HIS A 165 2.17 -0.87 -19.38
CA HIS A 165 1.89 -2.30 -19.48
C HIS A 165 0.39 -2.60 -19.37
N PHE A 166 -0.33 -1.92 -18.47
CA PHE A 166 -1.77 -2.09 -18.34
C PHE A 166 -2.56 -1.51 -19.52
N VAL A 167 -2.20 -0.33 -20.05
CA VAL A 167 -2.92 0.24 -21.21
C VAL A 167 -2.79 -0.64 -22.46
N LYS A 168 -1.64 -1.30 -22.63
CA LYS A 168 -1.41 -2.26 -23.72
C LYS A 168 -2.21 -3.56 -23.57
N GLU A 169 -2.71 -3.86 -22.37
CA GLU A 169 -3.64 -4.95 -22.10
C GLU A 169 -5.12 -4.50 -22.15
N GLY A 170 -5.38 -3.27 -22.60
CA GLY A 170 -6.73 -2.76 -22.84
C GLY A 170 -7.39 -2.10 -21.62
N LEU A 171 -6.65 -1.82 -20.56
CA LEU A 171 -7.16 -1.09 -19.39
C LEU A 171 -6.97 0.42 -19.53
N VAL A 172 -7.89 1.19 -18.97
CA VAL A 172 -7.61 2.61 -18.67
C VAL A 172 -6.64 2.65 -17.49
N ALA A 173 -5.41 3.12 -17.70
CA ALA A 173 -4.39 3.17 -16.66
C ALA A 173 -4.21 4.61 -16.14
N VAL A 174 -4.36 4.81 -14.83
CA VAL A 174 -4.19 6.10 -14.18
C VAL A 174 -2.92 6.08 -13.35
N ALA A 175 -1.98 6.97 -13.61
CA ALA A 175 -0.69 7.06 -12.93
C ALA A 175 -0.64 8.30 -12.03
N VAL A 176 -0.33 8.09 -10.76
CA VAL A 176 -0.22 9.13 -9.72
C VAL A 176 1.22 9.29 -9.24
N ASP A 177 1.53 10.42 -8.62
CA ASP A 177 2.77 10.62 -7.85
C ASP A 177 2.51 10.33 -6.37
N ASN A 178 3.51 9.82 -5.66
CA ASN A 178 3.50 9.86 -4.20
C ASN A 178 3.80 11.30 -3.71
N PRO A 179 3.26 11.75 -2.55
CA PRO A 179 3.59 13.06 -2.00
C PRO A 179 5.10 13.26 -1.86
N SER A 180 5.56 14.50 -2.06
CA SER A 180 6.97 14.88 -2.05
C SER A 180 7.82 14.30 -3.20
N CYS A 181 7.24 13.59 -4.16
CA CYS A 181 7.95 13.02 -5.30
C CYS A 181 7.47 13.59 -6.64
N GLY A 182 8.30 13.49 -7.68
CA GLY A 182 7.94 13.89 -9.03
C GLY A 182 7.50 15.34 -9.11
N GLU A 183 6.32 15.58 -9.66
CA GLU A 183 5.77 16.94 -9.78
C GLU A 183 5.29 17.51 -8.43
N LEU A 184 5.13 16.65 -7.42
CA LEU A 184 4.79 17.03 -6.04
C LEU A 184 6.03 17.29 -5.17
N SER A 185 7.24 17.21 -5.75
CA SER A 185 8.48 17.49 -5.03
C SER A 185 8.73 18.99 -4.86
N ASP A 186 9.42 19.38 -3.80
CA ASP A 186 9.85 20.76 -3.60
C ASP A 186 11.13 21.03 -4.43
N ASN A 187 11.01 21.87 -5.46
CA ASN A 187 12.10 22.23 -6.36
C ASN A 187 12.82 21.02 -7.00
N GLY A 188 12.07 19.95 -7.28
CA GLY A 188 12.63 18.72 -7.87
C GLY A 188 13.32 17.79 -6.87
N VAL A 189 13.29 18.11 -5.56
CA VAL A 189 13.93 17.33 -4.51
C VAL A 189 12.90 16.50 -3.77
N ALA A 190 13.10 15.18 -3.77
CA ALA A 190 12.23 14.28 -3.04
C ALA A 190 12.56 14.25 -1.54
N ASP A 191 11.82 15.01 -0.74
CA ASP A 191 11.95 15.06 0.72
C ASP A 191 10.68 14.56 1.43
N TYR A 192 10.65 13.25 1.65
CA TYR A 192 9.54 12.58 2.34
C TYR A 192 9.53 12.86 3.84
N VAL A 193 10.72 12.92 4.46
CA VAL A 193 10.85 12.99 5.93
C VAL A 193 10.37 14.33 6.45
N THR A 194 10.76 15.44 5.81
CA THR A 194 10.35 16.77 6.25
C THR A 194 8.84 16.96 6.09
N SER A 195 8.26 16.55 4.95
CA SER A 195 6.81 16.58 4.75
C SER A 195 6.07 15.71 5.77
N SER A 196 6.59 14.52 6.06
CA SER A 196 6.03 13.62 7.09
C SER A 196 6.04 14.28 8.46
N ARG A 197 7.12 14.98 8.81
CA ARG A 197 7.22 15.69 10.08
C ARG A 197 6.15 16.78 10.21
N PHE A 198 5.94 17.61 9.19
CA PHE A 198 4.85 18.61 9.23
C PHE A 198 3.48 17.97 9.43
N LEU A 199 3.20 16.86 8.74
CA LEU A 199 1.92 16.16 8.86
C LEU A 199 1.73 15.58 10.27
N LEU A 200 2.79 14.99 10.86
CA LEU A 200 2.76 14.44 12.22
C LEU A 200 2.49 15.53 13.27
N GLU A 201 3.05 16.73 13.13
CA GLU A 201 2.79 17.87 14.04
C GLU A 201 1.33 18.31 14.02
N LEU A 202 0.63 18.10 12.90
CA LEU A 202 -0.81 18.38 12.75
C LEU A 202 -1.69 17.18 13.17
N GLY A 203 -1.10 16.13 13.73
CA GLY A 203 -1.79 14.91 14.10
C GLY A 203 -2.26 14.08 12.91
N TRP A 204 -1.65 14.27 11.73
CA TRP A 204 -1.86 13.47 10.53
C TRP A 204 -0.63 12.61 10.22
N SER A 205 -0.51 12.06 9.00
CA SER A 205 0.63 11.24 8.58
C SER A 205 0.83 11.33 7.07
N TYR A 206 2.02 10.94 6.61
CA TYR A 206 2.32 10.84 5.18
C TYR A 206 1.35 9.91 4.46
N LEU A 207 1.14 8.69 4.98
CA LEU A 207 0.21 7.73 4.40
C LEU A 207 -1.24 8.23 4.42
N GLY A 208 -1.63 8.99 5.44
CA GLY A 208 -2.95 9.64 5.49
C GLY A 208 -3.15 10.65 4.37
N LEU A 209 -2.14 11.46 4.06
CA LEU A 209 -2.16 12.37 2.91
C LEU A 209 -2.12 11.63 1.57
N ALA A 210 -1.17 10.70 1.40
CA ALA A 210 -0.99 9.95 0.16
C ALA A 210 -2.27 9.21 -0.24
N SER A 211 -2.84 8.44 0.70
CA SER A 211 -4.08 7.71 0.47
C SER A 211 -5.29 8.63 0.24
N TRP A 212 -5.31 9.84 0.81
CA TRP A 212 -6.37 10.81 0.52
C TRP A 212 -6.27 11.35 -0.91
N GLN A 213 -5.06 11.73 -1.35
CA GLN A 213 -4.83 12.21 -2.71
C GLN A 213 -5.20 11.14 -3.75
N ASP A 214 -4.79 9.89 -3.51
CA ASP A 214 -5.13 8.76 -4.37
C ASP A 214 -6.63 8.45 -4.35
N LYS A 215 -7.29 8.57 -3.19
CA LYS A 215 -8.74 8.39 -3.08
C LYS A 215 -9.50 9.39 -3.94
N VAL A 216 -9.09 10.65 -3.96
CA VAL A 216 -9.73 11.69 -4.80
C VAL A 216 -9.62 11.34 -6.29
N VAL A 217 -8.48 10.80 -6.72
CA VAL A 217 -8.29 10.33 -8.10
C VAL A 217 -9.13 9.08 -8.37
N LEU A 218 -9.17 8.12 -7.44
CA LEU A 218 -9.99 6.91 -7.54
C LEU A 218 -11.49 7.22 -7.65
N ASP A 219 -11.99 8.15 -6.84
CA ASP A 219 -13.39 8.58 -6.90
C ASP A 219 -13.70 9.26 -8.24
N TRP A 220 -12.78 10.07 -8.76
CA TRP A 220 -12.89 10.62 -10.11
C TRP A 220 -12.95 9.52 -11.18
N MET A 221 -12.11 8.48 -11.09
CA MET A 221 -12.11 7.35 -12.05
C MET A 221 -13.49 6.71 -12.17
N LYS A 222 -14.20 6.53 -11.04
CA LYS A 222 -15.55 5.93 -11.01
C LYS A 222 -16.61 6.76 -11.72
N THR A 223 -16.36 8.07 -11.89
CA THR A 223 -17.28 8.97 -12.60
C THR A 223 -17.02 9.03 -14.10
N GLN A 224 -15.94 8.40 -14.59
CA GLN A 224 -15.58 8.49 -16.00
C GLN A 224 -16.41 7.50 -16.84
N PRO A 225 -17.17 7.96 -17.84
CA PRO A 225 -18.06 7.09 -18.61
C PRO A 225 -17.33 6.04 -19.44
N GLN A 226 -16.04 6.27 -19.73
CA GLN A 226 -15.17 5.31 -20.43
C GLN A 226 -14.55 4.25 -19.50
N VAL A 227 -14.79 4.32 -18.19
CA VAL A 227 -14.28 3.40 -17.17
C VAL A 227 -15.42 2.51 -16.66
N ARG A 228 -15.17 1.20 -16.63
CA ARG A 228 -16.02 0.24 -15.91
C ARG A 228 -15.78 0.35 -14.41
N ALA A 229 -16.64 1.11 -13.72
CA ALA A 229 -16.52 1.37 -12.29
C ALA A 229 -16.54 0.08 -11.43
N ASP A 230 -17.14 -1.01 -11.92
CA ASP A 230 -17.18 -2.33 -11.29
C ASP A 230 -15.93 -3.19 -11.54
N ARG A 231 -14.97 -2.68 -12.33
CA ARG A 231 -13.71 -3.36 -12.70
C ARG A 231 -12.51 -2.40 -12.56
N ILE A 232 -12.46 -1.66 -11.45
CA ILE A 232 -11.30 -0.83 -11.11
C ILE A 232 -10.34 -1.63 -10.24
N LEU A 233 -9.08 -1.70 -10.67
CA LEU A 233 -7.99 -2.30 -9.91
C LEU A 233 -7.14 -1.22 -9.25
N VAL A 234 -6.41 -1.59 -8.19
CA VAL A 234 -5.33 -0.77 -7.65
C VAL A 234 -4.03 -1.58 -7.70
N SER A 235 -2.99 -1.01 -8.30
CA SER A 235 -1.68 -1.62 -8.46
C SER A 235 -0.62 -0.76 -7.79
N GLY A 236 -0.03 -1.29 -6.72
CA GLY A 236 1.02 -0.63 -5.95
C GLY A 236 2.36 -1.33 -6.13
N PHE A 237 3.42 -0.56 -6.36
CA PHE A 237 4.79 -1.07 -6.37
C PHE A 237 5.57 -0.49 -5.18
N SER A 238 6.27 -1.34 -4.41
CA SER A 238 7.08 -0.90 -3.25
C SER A 238 6.24 -0.02 -2.30
N LEU A 239 6.68 1.20 -1.99
CA LEU A 239 5.92 2.21 -1.22
C LEU A 239 4.45 2.35 -1.65
N GLY A 240 4.13 2.24 -2.94
CA GLY A 240 2.76 2.36 -3.45
C GLY A 240 1.80 1.27 -2.98
N THR A 241 2.31 0.19 -2.36
CA THR A 241 1.46 -0.81 -1.70
C THR A 241 0.81 -0.32 -0.41
N GLU A 242 1.36 0.71 0.23
CA GLU A 242 0.78 1.28 1.46
C GLU A 242 -0.54 2.01 1.21
N PRO A 243 -0.64 3.02 0.31
CA PRO A 243 -1.92 3.63 -0.01
C PRO A 243 -2.89 2.62 -0.65
N LEU A 244 -2.41 1.62 -1.41
CA LEU A 244 -3.24 0.52 -1.90
C LEU A 244 -3.99 -0.19 -0.76
N MET A 245 -3.28 -0.52 0.34
CA MET A 245 -3.88 -1.15 1.51
C MET A 245 -4.94 -0.26 2.16
N VAL A 246 -4.67 1.04 2.27
CA VAL A 246 -5.64 2.01 2.81
C VAL A 246 -6.89 2.08 1.94
N LEU A 247 -6.73 2.33 0.64
CA LEU A 247 -7.85 2.40 -0.30
C LEU A 247 -8.66 1.11 -0.30
N GLY A 248 -7.98 -0.04 -0.25
CA GLY A 248 -8.62 -1.34 -0.19
C GLY A 248 -9.55 -1.50 1.02
N LEU A 249 -9.15 -1.07 2.22
CA LEU A 249 -10.00 -1.15 3.40
C LEU A 249 -11.10 -0.09 3.48
N LEU A 250 -10.90 1.06 2.82
CA LEU A 250 -11.86 2.16 2.86
C LEU A 250 -12.87 2.14 1.71
N ASP A 251 -12.66 1.27 0.71
CA ASP A 251 -13.42 1.28 -0.53
C ASP A 251 -13.68 -0.13 -1.06
N ASP A 252 -14.85 -0.68 -0.71
CA ASP A 252 -15.27 -2.01 -1.15
C ASP A 252 -15.59 -2.08 -2.65
N SER A 253 -15.65 -0.95 -3.38
CA SER A 253 -15.92 -0.96 -4.82
C SER A 253 -14.71 -1.32 -5.68
N ILE A 254 -13.50 -1.31 -5.11
CA ILE A 254 -12.30 -1.76 -5.82
C ILE A 254 -12.43 -3.25 -6.13
N TYR A 255 -12.18 -3.63 -7.39
CA TYR A 255 -12.36 -4.98 -7.88
C TYR A 255 -11.21 -5.91 -7.50
N ALA A 256 -9.96 -5.49 -7.71
CA ALA A 256 -8.79 -6.34 -7.44
C ALA A 256 -7.51 -5.53 -7.18
N PHE A 257 -6.49 -6.20 -6.64
CA PHE A 257 -5.25 -5.57 -6.20
C PHE A 257 -3.98 -6.27 -6.70
N VAL A 258 -3.01 -5.47 -7.12
CA VAL A 258 -1.64 -5.93 -7.40
C VAL A 258 -0.72 -5.38 -6.32
N TYR A 259 -0.30 -6.25 -5.40
CA TYR A 259 0.63 -5.94 -4.32
C TYR A 259 2.04 -6.35 -4.75
N ASN A 260 2.80 -5.40 -5.31
CA ASN A 260 4.17 -5.65 -5.78
C ASN A 260 5.21 -5.09 -4.80
N ASP A 261 5.25 -5.70 -3.62
CA ASP A 261 6.33 -5.62 -2.64
C ASP A 261 6.35 -6.95 -1.87
N PHE A 262 7.40 -7.21 -1.09
CA PHE A 262 7.36 -8.35 -0.18
C PHE A 262 6.34 -8.08 0.94
N LEU A 263 5.55 -9.09 1.30
CA LEU A 263 4.62 -8.98 2.40
C LEU A 263 5.38 -8.93 3.73
N CYS A 264 5.36 -7.77 4.38
CA CYS A 264 6.14 -7.49 5.58
C CYS A 264 5.26 -7.48 6.84
N ARG A 265 5.63 -8.25 7.88
CA ARG A 265 5.16 -8.01 9.25
C ARG A 265 6.02 -6.93 9.91
N THR A 266 5.66 -5.67 9.68
CA THR A 266 6.48 -4.49 9.98
C THR A 266 6.75 -4.29 11.48
N ARG A 267 5.81 -4.70 12.34
CA ARG A 267 5.95 -4.69 13.79
C ARG A 267 7.01 -5.65 14.26
N GLU A 268 7.01 -6.89 13.76
CA GLU A 268 8.05 -7.87 14.08
C GLU A 268 9.40 -7.36 13.58
N ARG A 269 9.46 -6.86 12.33
CA ARG A 269 10.66 -6.23 11.76
C ARG A 269 11.28 -5.17 12.68
N ALA A 270 10.47 -4.24 13.18
CA ALA A 270 10.93 -3.18 14.11
C ALA A 270 11.50 -3.73 15.42
N LEU A 271 10.95 -4.84 15.92
CA LEU A 271 11.34 -5.45 17.19
C LEU A 271 12.55 -6.38 17.08
N VAL A 272 12.81 -6.96 15.90
CA VAL A 272 13.90 -7.94 15.71
C VAL A 272 15.13 -7.35 15.02
N MET A 273 14.96 -6.34 14.16
CA MET A 273 16.06 -5.62 13.51
C MET A 273 16.73 -4.61 14.45
N ASN A 274 17.25 -5.12 15.56
CA ASN A 274 17.85 -4.30 16.61
C ASN A 274 19.36 -4.54 16.76
N LYS A 275 20.04 -5.20 15.82
CA LYS A 275 21.51 -5.33 15.85
C LYS A 275 22.19 -3.95 15.80
N PRO A 276 23.08 -3.62 16.75
CA PRO A 276 23.77 -2.33 16.74
C PRO A 276 24.79 -2.27 15.59
N ASN A 277 24.92 -1.10 14.98
CA ASN A 277 26.02 -0.82 14.05
C ASN A 277 27.34 -0.62 14.82
N LYS A 278 28.42 -0.35 14.08
CA LYS A 278 29.77 -0.12 14.64
C LYS A 278 29.85 0.98 15.73
N ASN A 279 28.89 1.90 15.76
CA ASN A 279 28.82 3.00 16.74
C ASN A 279 27.83 2.69 17.88
N GLY A 280 27.29 1.47 17.97
CA GLY A 280 26.27 1.11 18.97
C GLY A 280 24.85 1.56 18.64
N VAL A 281 24.64 2.26 17.52
CA VAL A 281 23.32 2.77 17.12
C VAL A 281 22.52 1.67 16.44
N ARG A 282 21.25 1.55 16.81
CA ARG A 282 20.31 0.59 16.24
C ARG A 282 19.24 1.37 15.48
N ALA A 283 19.36 1.45 14.16
CA ALA A 283 18.43 2.20 13.32
C ALA A 283 17.02 1.58 13.35
N PHE A 284 15.98 2.41 13.17
CA PHE A 284 14.65 1.91 12.86
C PHE A 284 14.64 1.35 11.42
N PRO A 285 13.77 0.39 11.06
CA PRO A 285 13.83 -0.24 9.73
C PRO A 285 13.62 0.72 8.54
N ASN A 286 12.85 1.79 8.74
CA ASN A 286 12.47 2.81 7.76
C ASN A 286 12.29 4.19 8.46
N ASN A 287 12.03 5.25 7.68
CA ASN A 287 11.92 6.62 8.19
C ASN A 287 10.45 7.04 8.44
N ASP A 288 10.25 8.32 8.75
CA ASP A 288 8.99 8.89 9.26
C ASP A 288 7.84 8.89 8.24
N GLU A 289 8.09 8.73 6.93
CA GLU A 289 7.03 8.56 5.92
C GLU A 289 6.21 7.28 6.14
N HIS A 290 6.75 6.32 6.88
CA HIS A 290 6.07 5.11 7.30
C HIS A 290 5.51 5.18 8.73
N LEU A 291 5.60 6.34 9.39
CA LEU A 291 5.08 6.52 10.74
C LEU A 291 3.61 6.94 10.68
N ILE A 292 2.74 6.01 11.07
CA ILE A 292 1.33 6.28 11.32
C ILE A 292 1.06 6.00 12.81
N PRO A 293 0.76 7.02 13.63
CA PRO A 293 0.43 6.83 15.03
C PRO A 293 -0.67 5.77 15.22
N GLU A 294 -0.50 4.90 16.23
CA GLU A 294 -1.38 3.77 16.58
C GLU A 294 -1.43 2.59 15.60
N PHE A 295 -0.91 2.69 14.38
CA PHE A 295 -1.04 1.64 13.34
C PHE A 295 -0.63 0.24 13.84
N LEU A 296 0.59 0.10 14.36
CA LEU A 296 1.13 -1.19 14.83
C LEU A 296 0.59 -1.65 16.21
N THR A 297 -0.37 -0.92 16.76
CA THR A 297 -1.19 -1.35 17.91
C THR A 297 -2.58 -1.81 17.50
N LEU A 298 -2.94 -1.63 16.23
CA LEU A 298 -4.21 -2.04 15.66
C LEU A 298 -4.02 -3.28 14.80
N PHE A 299 -3.12 -3.24 13.82
CA PHE A 299 -2.91 -4.31 12.85
C PHE A 299 -1.54 -4.19 12.18
N ASP A 300 -1.17 -5.18 11.36
CA ASP A 300 0.01 -5.13 10.48
C ASP A 300 -0.40 -5.47 9.03
N PHE A 301 0.54 -5.42 8.09
CA PHE A 301 0.21 -5.58 6.66
C PHE A 301 -0.44 -6.93 6.31
N PRO A 302 -0.02 -8.09 6.87
CA PRO A 302 -0.70 -9.36 6.62
C PRO A 302 -2.19 -9.34 7.00
N ASP A 303 -2.54 -8.68 8.10
CA ASP A 303 -3.92 -8.55 8.57
C ASP A 303 -4.73 -7.67 7.59
N ILE A 304 -4.14 -6.58 7.12
CA ILE A 304 -4.80 -5.69 6.15
C ILE A 304 -5.04 -6.42 4.82
N VAL A 305 -4.03 -7.12 4.28
CA VAL A 305 -4.17 -7.87 3.02
C VAL A 305 -5.18 -9.01 3.16
N ALA A 306 -5.23 -9.68 4.32
CA ALA A 306 -6.27 -10.66 4.65
C ALA A 306 -7.68 -10.04 4.64
N ALA A 307 -7.83 -8.82 5.16
CA ALA A 307 -9.10 -8.09 5.18
C ALA A 307 -9.57 -7.61 3.79
N LEU A 308 -8.73 -7.71 2.74
CA LEU A 308 -9.16 -7.44 1.36
C LEU A 308 -10.06 -8.54 0.78
N ALA A 309 -10.05 -9.74 1.36
CA ALA A 309 -10.90 -10.85 0.94
C ALA A 309 -12.39 -10.45 0.93
N PRO A 310 -13.19 -10.88 -0.06
CA PRO A 310 -12.88 -11.89 -1.07
C PRO A 310 -12.30 -11.34 -2.38
N ARG A 311 -11.97 -10.04 -2.47
CA ARG A 311 -11.54 -9.41 -3.74
C ARG A 311 -10.21 -9.98 -4.22
N PRO A 312 -10.00 -10.26 -5.52
CA PRO A 312 -8.74 -10.81 -6.00
C PRO A 312 -7.51 -9.98 -5.62
N VAL A 313 -6.47 -10.63 -5.11
CA VAL A 313 -5.17 -10.03 -4.76
C VAL A 313 -4.05 -10.92 -5.31
N ILE A 314 -3.03 -10.30 -5.91
CA ILE A 314 -1.75 -10.95 -6.18
C ILE A 314 -0.60 -10.28 -5.41
N CYS A 315 0.19 -11.06 -4.67
CA CYS A 315 1.46 -10.64 -4.05
C CYS A 315 2.64 -11.20 -4.84
N THR A 316 3.58 -10.39 -5.31
CA THR A 316 4.55 -10.86 -6.33
C THR A 316 6.01 -10.96 -5.88
N GLU A 317 6.33 -10.54 -4.66
CA GLU A 317 7.72 -10.42 -4.19
C GLU A 317 7.96 -11.10 -2.83
N GLY A 318 7.24 -12.19 -2.56
CA GLY A 318 7.49 -13.03 -1.40
C GLY A 318 7.18 -12.34 -0.07
N GLY A 319 7.91 -12.74 0.97
CA GLY A 319 7.52 -12.59 2.37
C GLY A 319 7.66 -13.92 3.10
N MET A 320 7.29 -13.96 4.37
CA MET A 320 7.33 -15.21 5.15
C MET A 320 6.12 -16.09 4.84
N ASP A 321 6.35 -17.39 4.65
CA ASP A 321 5.29 -18.37 4.34
C ASP A 321 4.15 -18.36 5.37
N ARG A 322 4.44 -18.09 6.66
CA ARG A 322 3.41 -18.02 7.70
C ARG A 322 2.40 -16.89 7.47
N ASP A 323 2.86 -15.75 6.93
CA ASP A 323 1.99 -14.59 6.71
C ASP A 323 1.07 -14.84 5.51
N PHE A 324 1.58 -15.51 4.46
CA PHE A 324 0.76 -15.98 3.35
C PHE A 324 -0.24 -17.07 3.73
N LYS A 325 0.08 -17.94 4.70
CA LYS A 325 -0.87 -18.93 5.24
C LYS A 325 -2.05 -18.25 5.94
N ILE A 326 -1.79 -17.19 6.71
CA ILE A 326 -2.84 -16.40 7.37
C ILE A 326 -3.79 -15.79 6.32
N ILE A 327 -3.23 -15.17 5.27
CA ILE A 327 -4.06 -14.58 4.20
C ILE A 327 -4.82 -15.65 3.43
N SER A 328 -4.17 -16.76 3.06
CA SER A 328 -4.85 -17.87 2.37
C SER A 328 -6.06 -18.36 3.19
N LYS A 329 -5.89 -18.45 4.52
CA LYS A 329 -6.98 -18.81 5.42
C LYS A 329 -8.11 -17.78 5.46
N ALA A 330 -7.79 -16.50 5.43
CA ALA A 330 -8.78 -15.42 5.32
C ALA A 330 -9.66 -15.56 4.06
N TYR A 331 -9.03 -15.88 2.92
CA TYR A 331 -9.74 -16.10 1.65
C TYR A 331 -10.57 -17.39 1.64
N GLU A 332 -10.13 -18.44 2.33
CA GLU A 332 -10.96 -19.64 2.57
C GLU A 332 -12.19 -19.31 3.40
N ILE A 333 -12.04 -18.57 4.50
CA ILE A 333 -13.16 -18.16 5.37
C ILE A 333 -14.15 -17.28 4.60
N ALA A 334 -13.65 -16.40 3.74
CA ALA A 334 -14.45 -15.57 2.84
C ALA A 334 -15.10 -16.33 1.67
N GLY A 335 -14.87 -17.65 1.54
CA GLY A 335 -15.45 -18.48 0.48
C GLY A 335 -14.84 -18.25 -0.92
N ALA A 336 -13.65 -17.65 -1.00
CA ALA A 336 -12.98 -17.32 -2.26
C ALA A 336 -11.47 -17.66 -2.26
N PRO A 337 -11.06 -18.89 -1.90
CA PRO A 337 -9.63 -19.26 -1.80
C PRO A 337 -8.84 -19.01 -3.09
N GLN A 338 -9.48 -19.15 -4.26
CA GLN A 338 -8.89 -18.92 -5.58
C GLN A 338 -8.59 -17.45 -5.92
N ASN A 339 -9.02 -16.51 -5.06
CA ASN A 339 -8.84 -15.08 -5.28
C ASN A 339 -7.54 -14.55 -4.65
N PHE A 340 -6.83 -15.36 -3.86
CA PHE A 340 -5.51 -14.99 -3.37
C PHE A 340 -4.42 -15.76 -4.12
N GLU A 341 -3.50 -15.02 -4.74
CA GLU A 341 -2.33 -15.56 -5.41
C GLU A 341 -1.07 -14.90 -4.84
N TYR A 342 -0.03 -15.69 -4.59
CA TYR A 342 1.26 -15.13 -4.17
C TYR A 342 2.42 -15.86 -4.84
N HIS A 343 3.51 -15.12 -5.04
CA HIS A 343 4.75 -15.60 -5.63
C HIS A 343 5.92 -15.13 -4.77
N HIS A 344 6.93 -15.98 -4.61
CA HIS A 344 8.22 -15.58 -4.07
C HIS A 344 9.15 -15.09 -5.19
N TYR A 345 10.19 -14.34 -4.83
CA TYR A 345 11.32 -14.12 -5.74
C TYR A 345 11.84 -15.45 -6.30
N ALA A 346 12.38 -15.43 -7.52
CA ALA A 346 12.94 -16.62 -8.17
C ALA A 346 13.96 -17.36 -7.29
N ARG A 347 14.78 -16.60 -6.53
CA ARG A 347 15.73 -17.12 -5.55
C ARG A 347 15.10 -17.98 -4.45
N TYR A 348 13.86 -17.66 -4.06
CA TYR A 348 13.12 -18.30 -2.98
C TYR A 348 11.90 -19.08 -3.47
N ALA A 349 11.78 -19.35 -4.77
CA ALA A 349 10.64 -20.06 -5.35
C ALA A 349 10.56 -21.51 -4.85
N ASP A 350 11.71 -22.20 -4.75
CA ASP A 350 11.80 -23.54 -4.17
C ASP A 350 11.61 -23.47 -2.64
N PRO A 351 10.61 -24.15 -2.06
CA PRO A 351 10.44 -24.25 -0.60
C PRO A 351 11.68 -24.67 0.19
N SER A 352 12.57 -25.48 -0.40
CA SER A 352 13.81 -25.92 0.28
C SER A 352 14.81 -24.78 0.51
N SER A 353 14.64 -23.66 -0.20
CA SER A 353 15.48 -22.47 -0.07
C SER A 353 15.01 -21.49 1.02
N ARG A 354 13.84 -21.75 1.63
CA ARG A 354 13.21 -20.89 2.64
C ARG A 354 13.35 -21.48 4.04
N GLN A 355 13.29 -20.60 5.05
CA GLN A 355 13.28 -21.01 6.46
C GLN A 355 11.88 -20.89 7.03
N TYR A 356 11.40 -21.97 7.65
CA TYR A 356 10.12 -22.00 8.35
C TYR A 356 10.33 -21.60 9.80
N LEU A 357 9.95 -20.36 10.12
CA LEU A 357 10.07 -19.78 11.45
C LEU A 357 8.71 -19.23 11.89
N ASP A 358 8.26 -19.62 13.08
CA ASP A 358 7.05 -19.06 13.70
C ASP A 358 7.29 -17.63 14.19
N SER A 359 8.53 -17.30 14.55
CA SER A 359 9.00 -15.96 14.93
C SER A 359 10.43 -15.71 14.43
N LEU A 360 10.72 -14.49 13.97
CA LEU A 360 12.09 -14.11 13.62
C LEU A 360 12.98 -13.95 14.86
N PRO A 361 14.27 -14.31 14.77
CA PRO A 361 15.21 -14.10 15.86
C PRO A 361 15.46 -12.61 16.09
N SER A 362 15.48 -12.19 17.35
CA SER A 362 15.92 -10.84 17.76
C SER A 362 17.43 -10.69 17.57
N GLY A 363 17.92 -9.47 17.44
CA GLY A 363 19.35 -9.19 17.34
C GLY A 363 19.92 -9.28 15.93
N ILE A 364 19.06 -9.27 14.90
CA ILE A 364 19.47 -9.38 13.50
C ILE A 364 19.65 -8.01 12.84
N ASP A 365 20.50 -7.95 11.82
CA ASP A 365 20.59 -6.77 10.94
C ASP A 365 19.61 -6.85 9.77
N ARG A 366 19.69 -5.86 8.88
CA ARG A 366 18.84 -5.72 7.69
C ARG A 366 19.04 -6.86 6.69
N ASP A 367 20.27 -7.28 6.49
CA ASP A 367 20.60 -8.33 5.50
C ASP A 367 20.12 -9.69 5.99
N GLU A 368 20.33 -9.96 7.29
CA GLU A 368 19.78 -11.13 7.96
C GLU A 368 18.24 -11.15 7.92
N PHE A 369 17.59 -10.01 8.19
CA PHE A 369 16.13 -9.89 8.09
C PHE A 369 15.63 -10.19 6.69
N PHE A 370 16.17 -9.54 5.65
CA PHE A 370 15.72 -9.76 4.27
C PHE A 370 15.91 -11.20 3.82
N ARG A 371 17.02 -11.84 4.19
CA ARG A 371 17.23 -13.26 3.90
C ARG A 371 16.18 -14.15 4.58
N LEU A 372 15.87 -13.90 5.85
CA LEU A 372 14.88 -14.67 6.60
C LEU A 372 13.43 -14.41 6.15
N ALA A 373 13.16 -13.21 5.65
CA ALA A 373 11.87 -12.82 5.07
C ALA A 373 11.73 -13.20 3.58
N ASN A 374 12.66 -13.98 3.03
CA ASN A 374 12.66 -14.45 1.64
C ASN A 374 12.66 -13.30 0.61
N VAL A 375 13.42 -12.24 0.88
CA VAL A 375 13.53 -11.03 0.04
C VAL A 375 14.84 -11.05 -0.76
N ASP A 376 14.75 -10.76 -2.06
CA ASP A 376 15.89 -10.59 -2.96
C ASP A 376 15.91 -9.16 -3.53
N SER A 377 16.52 -8.24 -2.77
CA SER A 377 16.48 -6.80 -3.03
C SER A 377 17.05 -6.37 -4.38
N GLN A 378 18.01 -7.12 -4.94
CA GLN A 378 18.57 -6.85 -6.27
C GLN A 378 17.55 -7.07 -7.39
N ASN A 379 16.53 -7.89 -7.13
CA ASN A 379 15.47 -8.21 -8.07
C ASN A 379 14.15 -7.52 -7.68
N HIS A 380 14.17 -6.44 -6.89
CA HIS A 380 12.98 -5.65 -6.58
C HIS A 380 12.56 -4.77 -7.76
N TYR A 381 11.46 -5.14 -8.43
CA TYR A 381 10.90 -4.48 -9.61
C TYR A 381 9.46 -4.95 -9.86
N PHE A 382 8.70 -4.23 -10.69
CA PHE A 382 7.33 -4.61 -11.03
C PHE A 382 7.26 -5.91 -11.87
N LYS A 383 6.70 -6.98 -11.30
CA LYS A 383 6.77 -8.38 -11.77
C LYS A 383 5.77 -8.70 -12.88
N LEU A 384 6.02 -8.16 -14.08
CA LEU A 384 5.18 -8.40 -15.27
C LEU A 384 4.92 -9.89 -15.55
N GLU A 385 5.92 -10.72 -15.30
CA GLU A 385 5.87 -12.18 -15.48
C GLU A 385 4.74 -12.85 -14.66
N TRP A 386 4.35 -12.28 -13.53
CA TRP A 386 3.28 -12.78 -12.67
C TRP A 386 2.00 -11.97 -12.85
N VAL A 387 2.12 -10.64 -12.90
CA VAL A 387 0.98 -9.73 -12.97
C VAL A 387 0.21 -9.87 -14.28
N MET A 388 0.87 -9.94 -15.43
CA MET A 388 0.17 -9.93 -16.72
C MET A 388 -0.67 -11.20 -16.96
N PRO A 389 -0.15 -12.43 -16.70
CA PRO A 389 -0.97 -13.63 -16.77
C PRO A 389 -2.12 -13.63 -15.76
N TRP A 390 -1.89 -13.14 -14.54
CA TRP A 390 -2.93 -13.01 -13.52
C TRP A 390 -4.03 -12.04 -13.95
N LEU A 391 -3.64 -10.86 -14.45
CA LEU A 391 -4.56 -9.82 -14.92
C LEU A 391 -5.49 -10.37 -15.97
N LYS A 392 -4.97 -11.08 -16.99
CA LYS A 392 -5.76 -11.70 -18.07
C LYS A 392 -6.84 -12.63 -17.52
N ARG A 393 -6.53 -13.43 -16.49
CA ARG A 393 -7.52 -14.29 -15.82
C ARG A 393 -8.55 -13.45 -15.07
N VAL A 394 -8.12 -12.45 -14.31
CA VAL A 394 -8.99 -11.65 -13.45
C VAL A 394 -9.97 -10.78 -14.24
N ILE A 395 -9.52 -10.10 -15.29
CA ILE A 395 -10.40 -9.23 -16.08
C ILE A 395 -11.33 -10.00 -17.04
N SER A 396 -11.01 -11.26 -17.34
CA SER A 396 -11.85 -12.13 -18.16
C SER A 396 -13.06 -12.73 -17.42
N ARG A 397 -13.10 -12.59 -16.10
CA ARG A 397 -14.25 -13.06 -15.29
C ARG A 397 -15.43 -12.13 -15.52
N GLU A 398 -16.52 -12.69 -16.04
CA GLU A 398 -17.78 -11.98 -16.29
C GLU A 398 -18.32 -11.30 -15.03
#